data_AF-A0A3D1ITT7-F1
#
_entry.id   AF-A0A3D1ITT7-F1
#
_cell.length_a   1.000
_cell.length_b   1.000
_cell.length_c   1.000
_cell.angle_alpha   90.00
_cell.angle_beta   90.00
_cell.angle_gamma   90.00
#
_symmetry.space_group_name_H-M   'P 1'
#
loop_
_entity.id
_entity.type
_entity.pdbx_description
1 polymer ?
#
loop_
_entity_poly.entity_id
_entity_poly.type
_entity_poly.pdbx_seq_one_letter_code
_entity_poly.pdbx_strand_id
1 'polypeptide(L)'
;MLREQYANTKTAELAGALGKSTTTVYQKAAGLGLTKSPEYLASPAACRLRRGDNVGAAFRFKPGQVVWNKGTNFTAGGRSPETRFQPGQMPHNTSPVGSYRLDKDGTLQRKIGNDKGNNSKRWRGVHELAWVEVNGPLPPKHIVVFKQGMRSNKLEEITIDRVECISLAENMRRNTRHNLPKELSDLIQLRGALSRAINHRIKNEQ
;
A
#
# COMPACT_ATOMS: atom_id res chain seq x y z
N MET A 1 -29.78 -12.99 50.29
CA MET A 1 -28.43 -13.45 49.87
C MET A 1 -27.92 -12.80 48.59
N LEU A 2 -28.36 -13.19 47.37
CA LEU A 2 -27.74 -12.67 46.13
C LEU A 2 -27.94 -11.13 45.98
N ARG A 3 -29.13 -10.60 46.25
CA ARG A 3 -29.41 -9.15 46.16
C ARG A 3 -28.57 -8.30 47.13
N GLU A 4 -28.23 -8.85 48.29
CA GLU A 4 -27.54 -8.11 49.37
C GLU A 4 -26.02 -8.20 49.24
N GLN A 5 -25.51 -9.36 48.81
CA GLN A 5 -24.08 -9.66 48.87
C GLN A 5 -23.39 -9.59 47.49
N TYR A 6 -24.14 -9.61 46.38
CA TYR A 6 -23.54 -9.62 45.05
C TYR A 6 -22.63 -8.42 44.81
N ALA A 7 -22.99 -7.22 45.31
CA ALA A 7 -22.24 -6.01 45.07
C ALA A 7 -20.80 -6.05 45.62
N ASN A 8 -20.59 -6.71 46.77
CA ASN A 8 -19.35 -6.62 47.57
C ASN A 8 -18.57 -7.94 47.70
N THR A 9 -19.12 -9.06 47.25
CA THR A 9 -18.50 -10.39 47.42
C THR A 9 -17.99 -10.95 46.09
N LYS A 10 -16.93 -11.77 46.14
CA LYS A 10 -16.43 -12.49 44.96
C LYS A 10 -17.47 -13.48 44.49
N THR A 11 -17.79 -13.45 43.19
CA THR A 11 -18.84 -14.31 42.62
C THR A 11 -18.54 -15.80 42.80
N ALA A 12 -17.27 -16.20 42.86
CA ALA A 12 -16.86 -17.57 43.16
C ALA A 12 -17.25 -18.02 44.58
N GLU A 13 -17.15 -17.14 45.57
CA GLU A 13 -17.54 -17.44 46.95
C GLU A 13 -19.06 -17.55 47.09
N LEU A 14 -19.81 -16.64 46.44
CA LEU A 14 -21.27 -16.71 46.37
C LEU A 14 -21.75 -17.99 45.67
N ALA A 15 -21.05 -18.39 44.60
CA ALA A 15 -21.33 -19.62 43.89
C ALA A 15 -21.13 -20.86 44.79
N GLY A 16 -20.02 -20.90 45.53
CA GLY A 16 -19.73 -21.95 46.51
C GLY A 16 -20.79 -22.03 47.61
N ALA A 17 -21.15 -20.89 48.21
CA ALA A 17 -22.14 -20.84 49.29
C ALA A 17 -23.56 -21.21 48.83
N LEU A 18 -23.90 -20.99 47.56
CA LEU A 18 -25.19 -21.36 46.97
C LEU A 18 -25.19 -22.78 46.37
N GLY A 19 -24.04 -23.47 46.34
CA GLY A 19 -23.90 -24.76 45.65
C GLY A 19 -24.20 -24.67 44.15
N LYS A 20 -23.91 -23.53 43.51
CA LYS A 20 -24.18 -23.29 42.08
C LYS A 20 -22.89 -22.97 41.33
N SER A 21 -22.93 -23.09 40.00
CA SER A 21 -21.81 -22.63 39.17
C SER A 21 -21.71 -21.11 39.19
N THR A 22 -20.49 -20.58 39.00
CA THR A 22 -20.24 -19.13 38.87
C THR A 22 -21.06 -18.52 37.72
N THR A 23 -21.15 -19.22 36.60
CA THR A 23 -21.94 -18.83 35.43
C THR A 23 -23.43 -18.65 35.77
N THR A 24 -24.02 -19.60 36.52
CA THR A 24 -25.42 -19.51 36.95
C THR A 24 -25.67 -18.28 37.83
N VAL A 25 -24.72 -17.96 38.72
CA VAL A 25 -24.81 -16.78 39.58
C VAL A 25 -24.70 -15.49 38.75
N TYR A 26 -23.81 -15.44 37.75
CA TYR A 26 -23.72 -14.30 36.83
C TYR A 26 -25.00 -14.08 36.03
N GLN A 27 -25.56 -15.13 35.44
CA GLN A 27 -26.80 -15.06 34.67
C GLN A 27 -27.97 -14.59 35.54
N LYS A 28 -28.08 -15.11 36.77
CA LYS A 28 -29.13 -14.70 37.70
C LYS A 28 -28.95 -13.25 38.15
N ALA A 29 -27.73 -12.80 38.42
CA ALA A 29 -27.43 -11.41 38.76
C ALA A 29 -27.78 -10.45 37.61
N ALA A 30 -27.44 -10.82 36.37
CA ALA A 30 -27.79 -10.06 35.18
C ALA A 30 -29.31 -9.94 34.98
N GLY A 31 -30.06 -11.05 35.12
CA GLY A 31 -31.52 -11.04 35.04
C GLY A 31 -32.21 -10.27 36.18
N LEU A 32 -31.50 -10.02 37.28
CA LEU A 32 -31.96 -9.21 38.41
C LEU A 32 -31.44 -7.75 38.36
N GLY A 33 -30.66 -7.38 37.34
CA GLY A 33 -30.06 -6.05 37.19
C GLY A 33 -29.00 -5.71 38.26
N LEU A 34 -28.37 -6.71 38.88
CA LEU A 34 -27.40 -6.50 39.94
C LEU A 34 -25.99 -6.24 39.37
N THR A 35 -25.33 -5.19 39.85
CA THR A 35 -23.96 -4.82 39.48
C THR A 35 -23.03 -4.92 40.70
N LYS A 36 -21.72 -5.00 40.43
CA LYS A 36 -20.69 -4.89 41.48
C LYS A 36 -20.56 -3.44 41.93
N SER A 37 -20.30 -3.23 43.21
CA SER A 37 -20.06 -1.89 43.75
C SER A 37 -18.74 -1.31 43.21
N PRO A 38 -18.63 0.01 43.06
CA PRO A 38 -17.37 0.66 42.73
C PRO A 38 -16.24 0.29 43.69
N GLU A 39 -16.55 0.15 44.98
CA GLU A 39 -15.61 -0.21 46.05
C GLU A 39 -15.06 -1.63 45.83
N TYR A 40 -15.94 -2.59 45.50
CA TYR A 40 -15.51 -3.95 45.17
C TYR A 40 -14.65 -3.98 43.91
N LEU A 41 -15.04 -3.25 42.86
CA LEU A 41 -14.29 -3.20 41.60
C LEU A 41 -12.91 -2.54 41.76
N ALA A 42 -12.76 -1.63 42.73
CA ALA A 42 -11.49 -1.03 43.10
C ALA A 42 -10.63 -1.95 43.98
N SER A 43 -11.21 -2.96 44.63
CA SER A 43 -10.50 -3.89 45.51
C SER A 43 -9.60 -4.88 44.75
N PRO A 44 -8.56 -5.46 45.40
CA PRO A 44 -7.74 -6.50 44.78
C PRO A 44 -8.54 -7.78 44.42
N ALA A 45 -9.66 -8.02 45.12
CA ALA A 45 -10.48 -9.21 44.93
C ALA A 45 -11.22 -9.25 43.58
N ALA A 46 -11.35 -8.10 42.90
CA ALA A 46 -11.94 -8.02 41.56
C ALA A 46 -10.98 -8.44 40.44
N CYS A 47 -9.69 -8.67 40.75
CA CYS A 47 -8.66 -9.10 39.79
C CYS A 47 -8.60 -8.25 38.51
N ARG A 48 -8.94 -6.95 38.59
CA ARG A 48 -8.87 -6.03 37.44
C ARG A 48 -7.45 -5.51 37.30
N LEU A 49 -6.95 -5.49 36.06
CA LEU A 49 -5.70 -4.80 35.73
C LEU A 49 -5.86 -3.30 35.97
N ARG A 50 -4.97 -2.73 36.77
CA ARG A 50 -4.91 -1.32 37.12
C ARG A 50 -3.83 -0.61 36.32
N ARG A 51 -3.91 0.72 36.29
CA ARG A 51 -2.88 1.55 35.67
C ARG A 51 -1.55 1.35 36.43
N GLY A 52 -0.54 0.83 35.73
CA GLY A 52 0.74 0.45 36.33
C GLY A 52 0.93 -1.05 36.50
N ASP A 53 -0.13 -1.85 36.40
CA ASP A 53 0.00 -3.31 36.39
C ASP A 53 0.74 -3.74 35.12
N ASN A 54 1.82 -4.49 35.31
CA ASN A 54 2.68 -4.93 34.22
C ASN A 54 2.59 -6.45 34.01
N VAL A 55 1.39 -7.01 34.19
CA VAL A 55 1.12 -8.43 33.99
C VAL A 55 1.46 -8.81 32.55
N GLY A 56 2.32 -9.80 32.40
CA GLY A 56 2.83 -10.24 31.10
C GLY A 56 4.13 -9.58 30.63
N ALA A 57 4.74 -8.66 31.41
CA ALA A 57 6.02 -8.03 31.04
C ALA A 57 7.14 -9.03 30.73
N ALA A 58 7.18 -10.16 31.45
CA ALA A 58 8.17 -11.22 31.26
C ALA A 58 8.05 -11.93 29.90
N PHE A 59 6.87 -11.91 29.27
CA PHE A 59 6.61 -12.59 27.99
C PHE A 59 6.68 -11.63 26.79
N ARG A 60 6.95 -10.34 27.01
CA ARG A 60 7.09 -9.37 25.92
C ARG A 60 8.44 -9.52 25.24
N PHE A 61 8.46 -9.29 23.93
CA PHE A 61 9.72 -9.20 23.19
C PHE A 61 10.54 -8.02 23.72
N LYS A 62 11.81 -8.28 24.07
CA LYS A 62 12.72 -7.25 24.53
C LYS A 62 13.42 -6.59 23.33
N PRO A 63 13.69 -5.27 23.37
CA PRO A 63 14.55 -4.64 22.37
C PRO A 63 15.88 -5.39 22.26
N GLY A 64 16.27 -5.75 21.03
CA GLY A 64 17.49 -6.53 20.78
C GLY A 64 17.38 -8.05 21.00
N GLN A 65 16.20 -8.57 21.38
CA GLN A 65 16.00 -10.01 21.52
C GLN A 65 16.20 -10.71 20.18
N VAL A 66 17.15 -11.66 20.15
CA VAL A 66 17.35 -12.55 19.03
C VAL A 66 16.30 -13.66 19.09
N VAL A 67 15.48 -13.77 18.05
CA VAL A 67 14.53 -14.86 17.89
C VAL A 67 15.27 -16.19 17.67
N TRP A 68 14.70 -17.29 18.14
CA TRP A 68 15.31 -18.64 18.09
C TRP A 68 15.63 -19.13 16.67
N ASN A 69 14.98 -18.56 15.65
CA ASN A 69 15.15 -18.88 14.23
C ASN A 69 15.97 -17.83 13.46
N LYS A 70 16.61 -16.86 14.15
CA LYS A 70 17.43 -15.86 13.47
C LYS A 70 18.61 -16.54 12.79
N GLY A 71 18.68 -16.44 11.47
CA GLY A 71 19.74 -17.05 10.66
C GLY A 71 19.51 -18.53 10.30
N THR A 72 18.42 -19.15 10.78
CA THR A 72 18.06 -20.50 10.31
C THR A 72 17.29 -20.39 8.99
N ASN A 73 17.76 -21.11 7.97
CA ASN A 73 17.06 -21.23 6.69
C ASN A 73 16.05 -22.37 6.76
N PHE A 74 14.78 -22.07 6.51
CA PHE A 74 13.74 -23.10 6.40
C PHE A 74 13.66 -23.60 4.96
N THR A 75 13.97 -24.88 4.76
CA THR A 75 13.76 -25.56 3.48
C THR A 75 12.42 -26.29 3.54
N ALA A 76 11.41 -25.76 2.86
CA ALA A 76 10.12 -26.44 2.76
C ALA A 76 10.27 -27.82 2.09
N GLY A 77 9.71 -28.88 2.68
CA GLY A 77 9.72 -30.22 2.09
C GLY A 77 8.75 -30.39 0.91
N GLY A 78 8.58 -31.64 0.45
CA GLY A 78 7.63 -32.00 -0.61
C GLY A 78 8.02 -31.47 -2.00
N ARG A 79 7.03 -31.04 -2.80
CA ARG A 79 7.21 -30.49 -4.17
C ARG A 79 7.65 -29.02 -4.21
N SER A 80 7.99 -28.43 -3.06
CA SER A 80 8.51 -27.05 -3.03
C SER A 80 9.70 -26.83 -3.98
N PRO A 81 10.70 -27.74 -4.08
CA PRO A 81 11.83 -27.55 -5.00
C PRO A 81 11.43 -27.36 -6.47
N GLU A 82 10.33 -27.98 -6.90
CA GLU A 82 9.84 -27.92 -8.29
C GLU A 82 9.28 -26.53 -8.65
N THR A 83 8.75 -25.80 -7.67
CA THR A 83 8.04 -24.53 -7.86
C THR A 83 8.82 -23.32 -7.34
N ARG A 84 10.00 -23.51 -6.76
CA ARG A 84 10.88 -22.43 -6.32
C ARG A 84 11.38 -21.63 -7.51
N PHE A 85 11.36 -20.31 -7.38
CA PHE A 85 12.03 -19.43 -8.32
C PHE A 85 13.52 -19.73 -8.34
N GLN A 86 14.02 -20.14 -9.50
CA GLN A 86 15.44 -20.41 -9.70
C GLN A 86 16.17 -19.09 -10.02
N PRO A 87 17.42 -18.92 -9.54
CA PRO A 87 18.21 -17.75 -9.90
C PRO A 87 18.38 -17.69 -11.42
N GLY A 88 18.02 -16.55 -12.02
CA GLY A 88 18.10 -16.35 -13.48
C GLY A 88 16.84 -16.74 -14.24
N GLN A 89 15.82 -17.31 -13.59
CA GLN A 89 14.53 -17.58 -14.23
C GLN A 89 13.86 -16.25 -14.62
N MET A 90 13.63 -16.08 -15.92
CA MET A 90 12.84 -14.96 -16.43
C MET A 90 11.34 -15.32 -16.38
N PRO A 91 10.46 -14.38 -16.00
CA PRO A 91 9.02 -14.60 -16.08
C PRO A 91 8.59 -15.02 -17.50
N HIS A 92 7.64 -15.95 -17.61
CA HIS A 92 7.18 -16.49 -18.90
C HIS A 92 6.62 -15.41 -19.85
N ASN A 93 6.17 -14.28 -19.30
CA ASN A 93 5.62 -13.15 -20.06
C ASN A 93 6.70 -12.19 -20.57
N THR A 94 7.98 -12.53 -20.43
CA THR A 94 9.06 -11.64 -20.84
C THR A 94 9.19 -11.65 -22.37
N SER A 95 8.87 -10.53 -22.99
CA SER A 95 9.04 -10.35 -24.45
C SER A 95 10.53 -10.35 -24.84
N PRO A 96 10.90 -10.83 -26.05
CA PRO A 96 12.27 -10.73 -26.54
C PRO A 96 12.72 -9.27 -26.75
N VAL A 97 14.03 -9.03 -26.78
CA VAL A 97 14.59 -7.72 -27.14
C VAL A 97 14.18 -7.40 -28.59
N GLY A 98 13.76 -6.17 -28.85
CA GLY A 98 13.17 -5.75 -30.13
C GLY A 98 11.64 -5.81 -30.17
N SER A 99 10.97 -6.45 -29.21
CA SER A 99 9.50 -6.43 -29.14
C SER A 99 8.95 -5.01 -28.93
N TYR A 100 7.75 -4.78 -29.47
CA TYR A 100 7.01 -3.54 -29.32
C TYR A 100 5.87 -3.70 -28.32
N ARG A 101 5.55 -2.62 -27.59
CA ARG A 101 4.35 -2.53 -26.75
C ARG A 101 3.83 -1.09 -26.71
N LEU A 102 2.57 -0.93 -26.34
CA LEU A 102 2.00 0.37 -26.01
C LEU A 102 2.07 0.60 -24.49
N ASP A 103 2.46 1.81 -24.09
CA ASP A 103 2.36 2.26 -22.71
C ASP A 103 0.91 2.64 -22.36
N LYS A 104 0.62 2.86 -21.06
CA LYS A 104 -0.69 3.33 -20.58
C LYS A 104 -1.14 4.62 -21.26
N ASP A 105 -0.19 5.48 -21.60
CA ASP A 105 -0.45 6.73 -22.29
C ASP A 105 -0.67 6.55 -23.80
N GLY A 106 -0.46 5.36 -24.35
CA GLY A 106 -0.59 5.05 -25.79
C GLY A 106 0.68 5.26 -26.61
N THR A 107 1.84 5.43 -25.95
CA THR A 107 3.14 5.62 -26.63
C THR A 107 3.75 4.28 -27.02
N LEU A 108 4.20 4.15 -28.28
CA LEU A 108 4.89 2.95 -28.75
C LEU A 108 6.31 2.87 -28.15
N GLN A 109 6.60 1.76 -27.48
CA GLN A 109 7.88 1.45 -26.87
C GLN A 109 8.51 0.22 -27.51
N ARG A 110 9.83 0.25 -27.71
CA ARG A 110 10.64 -0.90 -28.13
C ARG A 110 11.46 -1.40 -26.94
N LYS A 111 11.54 -2.72 -26.78
CA LYS A 111 12.41 -3.33 -25.79
C LYS A 111 13.87 -3.26 -26.27
N ILE A 112 14.73 -2.57 -25.53
CA ILE A 112 16.15 -2.37 -25.86
C ILE A 112 17.09 -3.33 -25.13
N GLY A 113 16.64 -3.98 -24.04
CA GLY A 113 17.51 -4.84 -23.24
C GLY A 113 16.78 -5.63 -22.16
N ASN A 114 17.55 -6.46 -21.44
CA ASN A 114 17.07 -7.33 -20.36
C ASN A 114 17.57 -6.92 -18.97
N ASP A 115 18.08 -5.69 -18.84
CA ASP A 115 18.64 -5.19 -17.59
C ASP A 115 17.65 -5.27 -16.43
N LYS A 116 18.17 -5.68 -15.26
CA LYS A 116 17.40 -5.74 -14.02
C LYS A 116 17.05 -4.32 -13.53
N GLY A 117 15.89 -4.20 -12.87
CA GLY A 117 15.40 -2.95 -12.31
C GLY A 117 14.25 -2.33 -13.09
N ASN A 118 14.21 -0.99 -13.15
CA ASN A 118 13.10 -0.23 -13.70
C ASN A 118 12.84 -0.54 -15.18
N ASN A 119 11.56 -0.57 -15.58
CA ASN A 119 11.13 -0.77 -16.95
C ASN A 119 11.74 0.21 -17.94
N SER A 120 12.03 1.45 -17.51
CA SER A 120 12.70 2.43 -18.37
C SER A 120 14.04 1.91 -18.88
N LYS A 121 14.81 1.12 -18.13
CA LYS A 121 16.09 0.55 -18.62
C LYS A 121 15.89 -0.43 -19.77
N ARG A 122 14.76 -1.13 -19.79
CA ARG A 122 14.45 -2.18 -20.78
C ARG A 122 13.62 -1.67 -21.95
N TRP A 123 12.82 -0.64 -21.74
CA TRP A 123 11.85 -0.13 -22.71
C TRP A 123 12.07 1.36 -22.95
N ARG A 124 12.27 1.73 -24.22
CA ARG A 124 12.40 3.12 -24.69
C ARG A 124 11.31 3.45 -25.68
N GLY A 125 10.90 4.71 -25.72
CA GLY A 125 9.96 5.19 -26.72
C GLY A 125 10.56 5.08 -28.12
N VAL A 126 9.78 4.63 -29.09
CA VAL A 126 10.26 4.53 -30.49
C VAL A 126 10.64 5.90 -31.05
N HIS A 127 9.90 6.96 -30.67
CA HIS A 127 10.20 8.35 -31.03
C HIS A 127 11.57 8.81 -30.51
N GLU A 128 11.93 8.45 -29.28
CA GLU A 128 13.25 8.73 -28.70
C GLU A 128 14.35 7.99 -29.48
N LEU A 129 14.13 6.72 -29.79
CA LEU A 129 15.08 5.90 -30.54
C LEU A 129 15.30 6.45 -31.97
N ALA A 130 14.23 6.83 -32.67
CA ALA A 130 14.30 7.42 -34.01
C ALA A 130 15.09 8.75 -34.01
N TRP A 131 14.95 9.55 -32.95
CA TRP A 131 15.71 10.79 -32.82
C TRP A 131 17.19 10.53 -32.52
N VAL A 132 17.48 9.59 -31.61
CA VAL A 132 18.85 9.23 -31.20
C VAL A 132 19.64 8.58 -32.33
N GLU A 133 18.97 7.82 -33.20
CA GLU A 133 19.59 7.21 -34.37
C GLU A 133 20.20 8.25 -35.35
N VAL A 134 19.54 9.41 -35.49
CA VAL A 134 19.99 10.48 -36.40
C VAL A 134 20.89 11.50 -35.72
N ASN A 135 20.54 11.93 -34.50
CA ASN A 135 21.20 13.06 -33.81
C ASN A 135 22.22 12.62 -32.75
N GLY A 136 22.27 11.34 -32.41
CA GLY A 136 23.11 10.80 -31.35
C GLY A 136 22.48 10.91 -29.95
N PRO A 137 23.29 10.83 -28.88
CA PRO A 137 22.78 10.73 -27.51
C PRO A 137 21.99 11.99 -27.09
N LEU A 138 20.92 11.77 -26.34
CA LEU A 138 20.06 12.85 -25.86
C LEU A 138 20.84 13.79 -24.91
N PRO A 139 20.81 15.11 -25.13
CA PRO A 139 21.45 16.05 -24.21
C PRO A 139 20.85 15.97 -22.80
N PRO A 140 21.61 16.33 -21.75
CA PRO A 140 21.10 16.30 -20.39
C PRO A 140 19.89 17.22 -20.25
N LYS A 141 18.87 16.76 -19.49
CA LYS A 141 17.60 17.49 -19.26
C LYS A 141 16.80 17.82 -20.53
N HIS A 142 16.97 17.03 -21.59
CA HIS A 142 16.13 17.07 -22.78
C HIS A 142 15.23 15.85 -22.87
N ILE A 143 14.15 15.98 -23.63
CA ILE A 143 13.22 14.91 -23.97
C ILE A 143 12.87 15.01 -25.44
N VAL A 144 12.54 13.87 -26.04
CA VAL A 144 11.99 13.83 -27.39
C VAL A 144 10.48 13.82 -27.29
N VAL A 145 9.83 14.73 -28.01
CA VAL A 145 8.37 14.82 -28.09
C VAL A 145 7.93 14.78 -29.54
N PHE A 146 6.68 14.39 -29.77
CA PHE A 146 6.06 14.60 -31.07
C PHE A 146 5.73 16.08 -31.25
N LYS A 147 5.92 16.58 -32.48
CA LYS A 147 5.41 17.89 -32.88
C LYS A 147 3.88 17.92 -32.74
N GLN A 148 3.32 19.12 -32.60
CA GLN A 148 1.89 19.31 -32.37
C GLN A 148 1.05 18.60 -33.44
N GLY A 149 0.14 17.72 -33.01
CA GLY A 149 -0.75 16.96 -33.91
C GLY A 149 -0.11 15.78 -34.65
N MET A 150 1.20 15.54 -34.52
CA MET A 150 1.92 14.47 -35.24
C MET A 150 2.13 13.20 -34.40
N ARG A 151 1.40 13.06 -33.30
CA ARG A 151 1.50 11.90 -32.42
C ARG A 151 0.96 10.67 -33.14
N SER A 152 1.79 9.63 -33.25
CA SER A 152 1.38 8.34 -33.81
C SER A 152 1.82 7.17 -32.93
N ASN A 153 1.08 6.07 -33.04
CA ASN A 153 1.38 4.78 -32.44
C ASN A 153 1.83 3.73 -33.48
N LYS A 154 1.88 4.08 -34.78
CA LYS A 154 2.34 3.18 -35.84
C LYS A 154 3.84 3.38 -36.08
N LEU A 155 4.57 2.27 -36.20
CA LEU A 155 6.03 2.29 -36.33
C LEU A 155 6.51 3.10 -37.55
N GLU A 156 5.85 2.91 -38.70
CA GLU A 156 6.18 3.57 -39.97
C GLU A 156 5.97 5.09 -39.96
N GLU A 157 5.08 5.55 -39.08
CA GLU A 157 4.71 6.96 -38.95
C GLU A 157 5.58 7.72 -37.95
N ILE A 158 6.48 7.03 -37.22
CA ILE A 158 7.37 7.63 -36.24
C ILE A 158 8.71 7.91 -36.91
N THR A 159 8.75 9.04 -37.59
CA THR A 159 9.90 9.51 -38.36
C THR A 159 10.53 10.74 -37.72
N ILE A 160 11.77 11.04 -38.11
CA ILE A 160 12.55 12.15 -37.54
C ILE A 160 11.88 13.52 -37.74
N ASP A 161 11.15 13.72 -38.85
CA ASP A 161 10.45 14.96 -39.18
C ASP A 161 9.25 15.24 -38.26
N ARG A 162 8.71 14.21 -37.60
CA ARG A 162 7.54 14.30 -36.70
C ARG A 162 7.91 14.47 -35.24
N VAL A 163 9.19 14.33 -34.90
CA VAL A 163 9.71 14.44 -33.54
C VAL A 163 10.63 15.64 -33.41
N GLU A 164 10.73 16.18 -32.21
CA GLU A 164 11.66 17.23 -31.87
C GLU A 164 12.25 16.97 -30.48
N CYS A 165 13.49 17.40 -30.26
CA CYS A 165 14.14 17.33 -28.97
C CYS A 165 14.01 18.69 -28.30
N ILE A 166 13.37 18.73 -27.14
CA ILE A 166 13.13 19.95 -26.38
C ILE A 166 13.65 19.81 -24.97
N SER A 167 14.01 20.95 -24.35
CA SER A 167 14.40 20.94 -22.95
C SER A 167 13.19 20.63 -22.05
N LEU A 168 13.44 20.03 -20.88
CA LEU A 168 12.40 19.83 -19.86
C LEU A 168 11.72 21.15 -19.46
N ALA A 169 12.47 22.26 -19.44
CA ALA A 169 11.95 23.59 -19.15
C ALA A 169 10.98 24.08 -20.23
N GLU A 170 11.32 23.85 -21.50
CA GLU A 170 10.45 24.19 -22.63
C GLU A 170 9.20 23.32 -22.65
N ASN A 171 9.32 22.01 -22.41
CA ASN A 171 8.15 21.14 -22.30
C ASN A 171 7.17 21.59 -21.21
N MET A 172 7.71 22.03 -20.06
CA MET A 172 6.89 22.60 -18.98
C MET A 172 6.19 23.89 -19.45
N ARG A 173 6.93 24.81 -20.09
CA ARG A 173 6.36 26.06 -20.62
C ARG A 173 5.27 25.83 -21.66
N ARG A 174 5.38 24.79 -22.51
CA ARG A 174 4.36 24.45 -23.51
C ARG A 174 3.06 23.93 -22.87
N ASN A 175 3.18 23.16 -21.78
CA ASN A 175 2.05 22.48 -21.14
C ASN A 175 1.48 23.20 -19.90
N THR A 176 2.02 24.37 -19.53
CA THR A 176 1.61 25.06 -18.31
C THR A 176 0.21 25.66 -18.45
N ARG A 177 -0.64 25.46 -17.43
CA ARG A 177 -1.97 26.08 -17.36
C ARG A 177 -1.92 27.60 -17.31
N HIS A 178 -0.76 28.18 -16.99
CA HIS A 178 -0.57 29.63 -16.91
C HIS A 178 -0.65 30.32 -18.27
N ASN A 179 -0.55 29.57 -19.38
CA ASN A 179 -0.74 30.10 -20.73
C ASN A 179 -2.22 30.12 -21.16
N LEU A 180 -3.12 29.51 -20.38
CA LEU A 180 -4.54 29.46 -20.70
C LEU A 180 -5.26 30.72 -20.21
N PRO A 181 -6.36 31.14 -20.87
CA PRO A 181 -7.27 32.14 -20.34
C PRO A 181 -7.64 31.87 -18.88
N LYS A 182 -7.81 32.94 -18.10
CA LYS A 182 -8.02 32.87 -16.65
C LYS A 182 -9.17 31.93 -16.26
N GLU A 183 -10.28 32.03 -16.98
CA GLU A 183 -11.48 31.21 -16.78
C GLU A 183 -11.19 29.70 -16.90
N LEU A 184 -10.42 29.28 -17.90
CA LEU A 184 -10.04 27.88 -18.09
C LEU A 184 -9.08 27.41 -17.00
N SER A 185 -8.14 28.27 -16.58
CA SER A 185 -7.20 27.97 -15.50
C SER A 185 -7.93 27.71 -14.18
N ASP A 186 -8.92 28.56 -13.86
CA ASP A 186 -9.73 28.46 -12.66
C ASP A 186 -10.63 27.21 -12.69
N LEU A 187 -11.22 26.89 -13.84
CA LEU A 187 -12.01 25.66 -14.04
C LEU A 187 -11.17 24.39 -13.81
N ILE A 188 -9.94 24.35 -14.33
CA ILE A 188 -9.01 23.22 -14.09
C ILE A 188 -8.72 23.06 -12.59
N GLN A 189 -8.49 24.17 -11.89
CA GLN A 189 -8.23 24.17 -10.46
C GLN A 189 -9.45 23.68 -9.66
N LEU A 190 -10.65 24.15 -10.00
CA LEU A 190 -11.91 23.74 -9.38
C LEU A 190 -12.16 22.24 -9.59
N ARG A 191 -11.99 21.73 -10.82
CA ARG A 191 -12.10 20.30 -11.12
C ARG A 191 -11.17 19.47 -10.22
N GLY A 192 -9.91 19.91 -10.09
CA GLY A 192 -8.95 19.23 -9.23
C GLY A 192 -9.35 19.23 -7.75
N ALA A 193 -9.91 20.33 -7.24
CA ALA A 193 -10.41 20.41 -5.88
C ALA A 193 -11.59 19.46 -5.64
N LEU A 194 -12.55 19.42 -6.56
CA LEU A 194 -13.70 18.52 -6.51
C LEU A 194 -13.27 17.05 -6.56
N SER A 195 -12.38 16.67 -7.48
CA SER A 195 -11.88 15.29 -7.56
C SER A 195 -11.19 14.85 -6.26
N ARG A 196 -10.43 15.74 -5.61
CA ARG A 196 -9.82 15.44 -4.30
C ARG A 196 -10.87 15.25 -3.21
N ALA A 197 -11.90 16.11 -3.15
CA ALA A 197 -12.98 16.00 -2.18
C ALA A 197 -13.77 14.69 -2.34
N ILE A 198 -14.09 14.32 -3.59
CA ILE A 198 -14.76 13.05 -3.91
C ILE A 198 -13.91 11.85 -3.46
N ASN A 199 -12.63 11.81 -3.84
CA ASN A 199 -11.74 10.70 -3.49
C ASN A 199 -11.53 10.59 -1.96
N HIS A 200 -11.49 11.72 -1.25
CA HIS A 200 -11.40 11.73 0.21
C HIS A 200 -12.66 11.14 0.85
N ARG A 201 -13.84 11.47 0.34
CA ARG A 201 -15.11 10.91 0.82
C ARG A 201 -15.19 9.41 0.58
N ILE A 202 -14.88 8.94 -0.64
CA ILE A 202 -14.89 7.51 -0.99
C ILE A 202 -13.96 6.71 -0.07
N LYS A 203 -12.79 7.25 0.23
CA LYS A 203 -11.81 6.57 1.10
C LYS A 203 -12.27 6.47 2.56
N ASN A 204 -13.07 7.41 3.05
CA ASN A 204 -13.54 7.44 4.44
C ASN A 204 -14.88 6.71 4.65
N GLU A 205 -15.62 6.44 3.57
CA GLU A 205 -16.83 5.62 3.58
C GLU A 205 -16.54 4.10 3.42
N GLN A 206 -15.29 3.72 3.12
CA GLN A 206 -14.78 2.33 3.12
C GLN A 206 -14.06 1.99 4.41
#